data_AF-A0A803NLN1-F1
#
_entry.id   AF-A0A803NLN1-F1
#
_cell.length_a   1.000
_cell.length_b   1.000
_cell.length_c   1.000
_cell.angle_alpha   90.00
_cell.angle_beta   90.00
_cell.angle_gamma   90.00
#
_symmetry.space_group_name_H-M   'P 1'
#
loop_
_entity.id
_entity.type
_entity.pdbx_description
1 polymer ?
#
loop_
_entity_poly.entity_id
_entity_poly.type
_entity_poly.pdbx_seq_one_letter_code
_entity_poly.pdbx_strand_id
1 'polypeptide(L)'
;MESCVMMMSPNNGTKKKVLVCDHESSESESQLLNGESAFEHIPLVPETPTYAVMAAYSKDTNPLKLNLGSGVYRTEDGKPFVFDVVNRAEQLLLNDPCVVKEYVPITGIPEFNELSANLILGADSPAIKENRVTTVQCVAGCGALRVGAEFLAQHYTKKMVYIPKQTYSNHPNFFSTVGMAVKTYRYYDPATNGLDFQGLLEDLSFVPSGATVLFHASGHNPTGVDPTIHQWDQIRHLIRSKGLLPFFDSAYQGLVSGSLEEDAESVRLFVGDGGECLIAQTYSKIMGLYPERVGALTIVCKTAKVASNVESQLKLVIRPMYSSPPIHGASIVTTILKNRSKISRLVHTIEDAGKEKEIKGLEDQVLTFSNELKDEKEKVAALDVEKKKSYDQAINDYIYTILTSILNFDFAVFGPETVEMANAFRTMSPTKIQGVRTPFLENTAYEIT
;
A
#
# COMPACT_ATOMS: atom_id res chain seq x y z
N MET A 1 35.79 -8.51 -5.87
CA MET A 1 37.23 -8.74 -6.14
C MET A 1 37.39 -10.25 -6.10
N GLU A 2 37.78 -10.97 -7.15
CA GLU A 2 38.86 -10.75 -8.13
C GLU A 2 38.33 -11.03 -9.56
N SER A 3 38.47 -10.09 -10.50
CA SER A 3 39.60 -9.92 -11.42
C SER A 3 39.37 -10.64 -12.75
N CYS A 4 38.88 -9.88 -13.71
CA CYS A 4 38.73 -10.25 -15.11
C CYS A 4 40.12 -10.33 -15.75
N VAL A 5 40.53 -11.50 -16.23
CA VAL A 5 41.72 -11.69 -17.07
C VAL A 5 41.24 -11.92 -18.50
N MET A 6 41.55 -10.96 -19.38
CA MET A 6 41.47 -11.14 -20.83
C MET A 6 42.50 -12.17 -21.28
N MET A 7 42.06 -13.11 -22.13
CA MET A 7 42.94 -13.90 -23.01
C MET A 7 42.37 -13.80 -24.43
N MET A 8 43.16 -13.26 -25.35
CA MET A 8 42.92 -13.35 -26.80
C MET A 8 43.54 -14.63 -27.36
N SER A 9 42.84 -15.29 -28.30
CA SER A 9 43.43 -16.18 -29.30
C SER A 9 42.43 -16.51 -30.44
N PRO A 10 42.88 -16.99 -31.61
CA PRO A 10 42.57 -16.36 -32.89
C PRO A 10 41.59 -17.13 -33.79
N ASN A 11 41.12 -16.40 -34.81
CA ASN A 11 40.38 -16.84 -36.00
C ASN A 11 40.70 -18.27 -36.48
N ASN A 12 39.64 -19.02 -36.82
CA ASN A 12 39.67 -19.87 -38.01
C ASN A 12 38.26 -20.06 -38.59
N GLY A 13 38.13 -19.71 -39.87
CA GLY A 13 36.86 -19.61 -40.57
C GLY A 13 36.23 -20.96 -40.92
N THR A 14 34.91 -20.97 -40.98
CA THR A 14 34.18 -21.91 -41.85
C THR A 14 32.82 -21.31 -42.20
N LYS A 15 32.64 -20.99 -43.49
CA LYS A 15 31.36 -20.53 -44.06
C LYS A 15 30.31 -21.63 -43.87
N LYS A 16 29.24 -21.35 -43.12
CA LYS A 16 27.98 -22.13 -43.20
C LYS A 16 26.93 -21.30 -43.94
N LYS A 17 26.41 -21.91 -45.02
CA LYS A 17 25.31 -21.43 -45.85
C LYS A 17 24.09 -21.15 -44.97
N VAL A 18 23.58 -19.93 -45.04
CA VAL A 18 22.25 -19.57 -44.54
C VAL A 18 21.24 -20.13 -45.54
N LEU A 19 20.37 -21.01 -45.06
CA LEU A 19 19.13 -21.39 -45.73
C LEU A 19 18.17 -20.21 -45.57
N VAL A 20 17.89 -19.52 -46.67
CA VAL A 20 16.81 -18.55 -46.76
C VAL A 20 15.51 -19.35 -46.88
N CYS A 21 14.67 -19.29 -45.85
CA CYS A 21 13.26 -19.61 -45.98
C CYS A 21 12.51 -18.27 -45.99
N ASP A 22 12.01 -17.91 -47.18
CA ASP A 22 11.03 -16.85 -47.34
C ASP A 22 9.76 -17.26 -46.61
N HIS A 23 9.42 -16.51 -45.56
CA HIS A 23 8.04 -16.39 -45.10
C HIS A 23 7.74 -14.91 -44.94
N GLU A 24 6.83 -14.44 -45.79
CA GLU A 24 6.18 -13.15 -45.68
C GLU A 24 5.59 -12.98 -44.27
N SER A 25 6.23 -12.13 -43.46
CA SER A 25 5.57 -11.46 -42.35
C SER A 25 5.53 -9.98 -42.69
N SER A 26 4.33 -9.40 -42.69
CA SER A 26 4.11 -7.97 -42.70
C SER A 26 4.58 -7.39 -41.37
N GLU A 27 5.88 -7.30 -41.17
CA GLU A 27 6.45 -6.50 -40.10
C GLU A 27 6.58 -5.08 -40.63
N SER A 28 5.75 -4.18 -40.09
CA SER A 28 6.07 -2.76 -40.12
C SER A 28 7.33 -2.59 -39.27
N GLU A 29 8.50 -2.83 -39.87
CA GLU A 29 9.76 -2.33 -39.35
C GLU A 29 9.58 -0.81 -39.24
N SER A 30 9.29 -0.33 -38.03
CA SER A 30 9.43 1.08 -37.70
C SER A 30 10.91 1.38 -37.85
N GLN A 31 11.32 1.77 -39.05
CA GLN A 31 12.60 2.40 -39.29
C GLN A 31 12.61 3.61 -38.37
N LEU A 32 13.31 3.51 -37.23
CA LEU A 32 13.69 4.66 -36.43
C LEU A 32 14.41 5.59 -37.40
N LEU A 33 13.69 6.60 -37.89
CA LEU A 33 14.25 7.59 -38.79
C LEU A 33 15.42 8.23 -38.06
N ASN A 34 16.60 8.24 -38.69
CA ASN A 34 17.81 8.86 -38.13
C ASN A 34 17.48 10.30 -37.70
N GLY A 35 17.25 10.52 -36.39
CA GLY A 35 16.90 11.82 -35.81
C GLY A 35 15.68 11.83 -34.89
N GLU A 36 14.80 10.83 -34.93
CA GLU A 36 13.66 10.76 -34.00
C GLU A 36 14.09 10.16 -32.64
N SER A 37 13.52 10.68 -31.56
CA SER A 37 13.76 10.14 -30.21
C SER A 37 13.29 8.69 -30.16
N ALA A 38 14.13 7.80 -29.63
CA ALA A 38 13.73 6.41 -29.34
C ALA A 38 12.51 6.32 -28.39
N PHE A 39 12.13 7.43 -27.75
CA PHE A 39 11.04 7.53 -26.78
C PHE A 39 9.87 8.40 -27.26
N GLU A 40 9.86 8.83 -28.52
CA GLU A 40 8.81 9.71 -29.08
C GLU A 40 7.39 9.14 -28.90
N HIS A 41 7.27 7.81 -28.94
CA HIS A 41 6.00 7.09 -28.83
C HIS A 41 5.53 6.86 -27.39
N ILE A 42 6.31 7.24 -26.37
CA ILE A 42 5.95 7.00 -24.97
C ILE A 42 4.87 8.01 -24.55
N PRO A 43 3.66 7.57 -24.17
CA PRO A 43 2.61 8.48 -23.77
C PRO A 43 2.90 9.07 -22.39
N LEU A 44 2.49 10.33 -22.18
CA LEU A 44 2.47 10.93 -20.86
C LEU A 44 1.46 10.18 -19.97
N VAL A 45 1.91 9.74 -18.81
CA VAL A 45 1.03 9.13 -17.79
C VAL A 45 0.38 10.25 -16.98
N PRO A 46 -0.96 10.27 -16.81
CA PRO A 46 -1.63 11.24 -15.94
C PRO A 46 -1.13 11.16 -14.50
N GLU A 47 -1.04 12.31 -13.82
CA GLU A 47 -0.74 12.33 -12.38
C GLU A 47 -1.79 11.55 -11.59
N THR A 48 -1.36 10.76 -10.61
CA THR A 48 -2.28 10.12 -9.68
C THR A 48 -2.97 11.18 -8.82
N PRO A 49 -4.30 11.12 -8.59
CA PRO A 49 -5.03 12.16 -7.85
C PRO A 49 -4.41 12.55 -6.50
N THR A 50 -3.89 11.58 -5.74
CA THR A 50 -3.18 11.83 -4.48
C THR A 50 -1.96 12.75 -4.64
N TYR A 51 -1.17 12.57 -5.70
CA TYR A 51 0.00 13.43 -5.96
C TYR A 51 -0.42 14.82 -6.42
N ALA A 52 -1.51 14.93 -7.20
CA ALA A 52 -2.07 16.22 -7.59
C ALA A 52 -2.52 17.03 -6.36
N VAL A 53 -3.19 16.39 -5.39
CA VAL A 53 -3.57 17.02 -4.11
C VAL A 53 -2.33 17.48 -3.32
N MET A 54 -1.29 16.65 -3.24
CA MET A 54 -0.03 17.03 -2.57
C MET A 54 0.67 18.20 -3.25
N ALA A 55 0.67 18.24 -4.59
CA ALA A 55 1.23 19.33 -5.37
C ALA A 55 0.44 20.63 -5.17
N ALA A 56 -0.90 20.55 -5.16
CA ALA A 56 -1.77 21.69 -4.87
C ALA A 56 -1.54 22.21 -3.44
N TYR A 57 -1.52 21.33 -2.44
CA TYR A 57 -1.22 21.68 -1.05
C TYR A 57 0.15 22.36 -0.90
N SER A 58 1.16 21.89 -1.63
CA SER A 58 2.51 22.47 -1.56
C SER A 58 2.56 23.88 -2.17
N LYS A 59 1.77 24.13 -3.22
CA LYS A 59 1.67 25.44 -3.89
C LYS A 59 0.78 26.45 -3.15
N ASP A 60 -0.16 25.97 -2.33
CA ASP A 60 -1.04 26.84 -1.55
C ASP A 60 -0.23 27.64 -0.51
N THR A 61 -0.38 28.97 -0.53
CA THR A 61 0.32 29.89 0.39
C THR A 61 -0.51 30.24 1.63
N ASN A 62 -1.75 29.76 1.73
CA ASN A 62 -2.61 30.01 2.87
C ASN A 62 -2.01 29.41 4.15
N PRO A 63 -1.78 30.20 5.22
CA PRO A 63 -1.22 29.70 6.48
C PRO A 63 -2.14 28.73 7.22
N LEU A 64 -3.42 28.64 6.83
CA LEU A 64 -4.42 27.74 7.41
C LEU A 64 -4.69 26.49 6.54
N LYS A 65 -3.86 26.22 5.53
CA LYS A 65 -4.02 25.03 4.68
C LYS A 65 -3.87 23.73 5.49
N LEU A 66 -4.71 22.75 5.18
CA LEU A 66 -4.67 21.43 5.80
C LEU A 66 -4.46 20.36 4.73
N ASN A 67 -3.64 19.36 5.04
CA ASN A 67 -3.46 18.19 4.18
C ASN A 67 -4.14 16.98 4.81
N LEU A 68 -5.36 16.68 4.35
CA LEU A 68 -6.11 15.50 4.75
C LEU A 68 -5.99 14.34 3.74
N GLY A 69 -5.25 14.51 2.64
CA GLY A 69 -5.06 13.48 1.61
C GLY A 69 -3.84 12.58 1.84
N SER A 70 -2.92 12.99 2.72
CA SER A 70 -1.70 12.23 3.02
C SER A 70 -1.92 11.23 4.15
N GLY A 71 -1.83 9.93 3.86
CA GLY A 71 -1.86 8.84 4.86
C GLY A 71 -0.57 8.71 5.68
N VAL A 72 -0.09 9.81 6.25
CA VAL A 72 1.14 9.91 7.06
C VAL A 72 0.80 10.59 8.36
N TYR A 73 1.23 9.99 9.48
CA TYR A 73 1.02 10.58 10.80
C TYR A 73 1.69 11.95 10.96
N ARG A 74 1.00 12.89 11.59
CA ARG A 74 1.46 14.26 11.84
C ARG A 74 1.28 14.64 13.30
N THR A 75 2.12 15.56 13.77
CA THR A 75 1.91 16.24 15.06
C THR A 75 0.67 17.13 15.02
N GLU A 76 0.24 17.64 16.17
CA GLU A 76 -0.81 18.68 16.27
C GLU A 76 -0.48 19.92 15.40
N ASP A 77 0.79 20.31 15.32
CA ASP A 77 1.28 21.38 14.43
C ASP A 77 1.34 20.99 12.93
N GLY A 78 0.89 19.79 12.53
CA GLY A 78 0.96 19.31 11.15
C GLY A 78 2.37 18.89 10.66
N LYS A 79 3.36 18.75 11.56
CA LYS A 79 4.74 18.35 11.20
C LYS A 79 4.89 16.83 11.10
N PRO A 80 5.90 16.32 10.36
CA PRO A 80 6.23 14.88 10.41
C PRO A 80 6.48 14.42 11.86
N PHE A 81 5.94 13.27 12.23
CA PHE A 81 6.12 12.67 13.55
C PHE A 81 7.12 11.52 13.47
N VAL A 82 8.09 11.49 14.39
CA VAL A 82 9.05 10.40 14.56
C VAL A 82 8.92 9.87 15.98
N PHE A 83 8.67 8.57 16.12
CA PHE A 83 8.53 7.93 17.41
C PHE A 83 9.85 7.97 18.20
N ASP A 84 9.80 8.28 19.50
CA ASP A 84 11.00 8.35 20.34
C ASP A 84 11.77 7.02 20.35
N VAL A 85 11.04 5.92 20.33
CA VAL A 85 11.61 4.58 20.27
C VAL A 85 12.41 4.29 18.98
N VAL A 86 12.07 4.96 17.87
CA VAL A 86 12.84 4.90 16.62
C VAL A 86 14.13 5.69 16.77
N ASN A 87 14.07 6.93 17.29
CA ASN A 87 15.25 7.75 17.53
C ASN A 87 16.26 7.02 18.44
N ARG A 88 15.78 6.38 19.51
CA ARG A 88 16.65 5.60 20.41
C ARG A 88 17.25 4.38 19.73
N ALA A 89 16.48 3.66 18.92
CA ALA A 89 16.99 2.52 18.17
C ALA A 89 18.07 2.96 17.16
N GLU A 90 17.90 4.11 16.51
CA GLU A 90 18.91 4.69 15.64
C GLU A 90 20.18 5.09 16.40
N GLN A 91 20.06 5.69 17.58
CA GLN A 91 21.21 6.01 18.43
C GLN A 91 21.98 4.75 18.86
N LEU A 92 21.27 3.66 19.19
CA LEU A 92 21.91 2.38 19.52
C LEU A 92 22.69 1.83 18.33
N LEU A 93 22.09 1.86 17.13
CA LEU A 93 22.75 1.39 15.91
C LEU A 93 23.95 2.26 15.51
N LEU A 94 23.85 3.58 15.66
CA LEU A 94 24.93 4.50 15.36
C LEU A 94 26.16 4.29 16.25
N ASN A 95 25.93 3.88 17.50
CA ASN A 95 26.98 3.68 18.50
C ASN A 95 27.49 2.23 18.56
N ASP A 96 26.93 1.29 17.78
CA ASP A 96 27.35 -0.10 17.77
C ASP A 96 28.50 -0.33 16.78
N PRO A 97 29.74 -0.61 17.26
CA PRO A 97 30.89 -0.82 16.40
C PRO A 97 30.80 -2.11 15.56
N CYS A 98 29.85 -3.00 15.85
CA CYS A 98 29.61 -4.22 15.08
C CYS A 98 28.74 -3.98 13.84
N VAL A 99 28.07 -2.82 13.73
CA VAL A 99 27.21 -2.51 12.60
C VAL A 99 28.07 -2.24 11.36
N VAL A 100 27.90 -3.08 10.34
CA VAL A 100 28.55 -2.95 9.04
C VAL A 100 27.53 -2.68 7.94
N LYS A 101 27.98 -2.11 6.82
CA LYS A 101 27.14 -1.78 5.64
C LYS A 101 27.36 -2.74 4.47
N GLU A 102 27.58 -4.01 4.79
CA GLU A 102 27.71 -5.08 3.80
C GLU A 102 26.35 -5.53 3.26
N TYR A 103 26.36 -6.21 2.11
CA TYR A 103 25.16 -6.82 1.58
C TYR A 103 24.58 -7.87 2.55
N VAL A 104 23.27 -7.77 2.79
CA VAL A 104 22.51 -8.79 3.52
C VAL A 104 22.10 -9.94 2.58
N PRO A 105 21.68 -11.10 3.10
CA PRO A 105 21.09 -12.14 2.27
C PRO A 105 19.96 -11.60 1.38
N ILE A 106 19.68 -12.29 0.26
CA ILE A 106 18.58 -11.92 -0.66
C ILE A 106 17.23 -11.83 0.08
N THR A 107 17.04 -12.69 1.08
CA THR A 107 15.85 -12.73 1.94
C THR A 107 15.85 -11.68 3.04
N GLY A 108 16.92 -10.87 3.17
CA GLY A 108 17.10 -9.86 4.21
C GLY A 108 17.76 -10.37 5.48
N ILE A 109 17.64 -9.59 6.55
CA ILE A 109 18.19 -9.90 7.87
C ILE A 109 17.39 -11.07 8.46
N PRO A 110 17.99 -12.24 8.77
CA PRO A 110 17.25 -13.40 9.27
C PRO A 110 16.42 -13.12 10.52
N GLU A 111 16.99 -12.33 11.43
CA GLU A 111 16.33 -11.97 12.68
C GLU A 111 15.16 -11.00 12.50
N PHE A 112 15.26 -10.05 11.56
CA PHE A 112 14.12 -9.21 11.17
C PHE A 112 12.96 -10.08 10.66
N ASN A 113 13.27 -11.09 9.83
CA ASN A 113 12.26 -11.98 9.26
C ASN A 113 11.56 -12.81 10.35
N GLU A 114 12.32 -13.35 11.31
CA GLU A 114 11.79 -14.08 12.45
C GLU A 114 10.87 -13.19 13.30
N LEU A 115 11.34 -11.99 13.67
CA LEU A 115 10.58 -11.05 14.51
C LEU A 115 9.33 -10.53 13.79
N SER A 116 9.39 -10.32 12.48
CA SER A 116 8.23 -9.91 11.67
C SER A 116 7.15 -10.99 11.64
N ALA A 117 7.55 -12.25 11.42
CA ALA A 117 6.63 -13.39 11.49
C ALA A 117 6.01 -13.53 12.89
N ASN A 118 6.82 -13.45 13.94
CA ASN A 118 6.34 -13.52 15.32
C ASN A 118 5.35 -12.39 15.65
N LEU A 119 5.57 -11.17 15.14
CA LEU A 119 4.69 -10.03 15.37
C LEU A 119 3.28 -10.26 14.81
N ILE A 120 3.15 -10.71 13.57
CA ILE A 120 1.84 -10.90 12.94
C ILE A 120 1.18 -12.22 13.33
N LEU A 121 1.94 -13.31 13.42
CA LEU A 121 1.39 -14.65 13.70
C LEU A 121 1.24 -14.95 15.20
N GLY A 122 1.95 -14.23 16.06
CA GLY A 122 2.11 -14.54 17.47
C GLY A 122 3.17 -15.63 17.70
N ALA A 123 3.94 -15.51 18.79
CA ALA A 123 5.02 -16.44 19.12
C ALA A 123 4.54 -17.90 19.32
N ASP A 124 3.28 -18.07 19.70
CA ASP A 124 2.66 -19.38 19.90
C ASP A 124 2.08 -20.02 18.65
N SER A 125 2.18 -19.35 17.50
CA SER A 125 1.60 -19.81 16.23
C SER A 125 2.00 -21.26 15.91
N PRO A 126 1.03 -22.15 15.62
CA PRO A 126 1.35 -23.52 15.21
C PRO A 126 2.16 -23.54 13.92
N ALA A 127 1.93 -22.60 13.00
CA ALA A 127 2.69 -22.52 11.75
C ALA A 127 4.18 -22.27 11.97
N ILE A 128 4.53 -21.43 12.95
CA ILE A 128 5.93 -21.17 13.32
C ILE A 128 6.54 -22.42 13.96
N LYS A 129 5.87 -23.01 14.96
CA LYS A 129 6.31 -24.23 15.65
C LYS A 129 6.52 -25.41 14.70
N GLU A 130 5.70 -25.50 13.66
CA GLU A 130 5.75 -26.55 12.63
C GLU A 130 6.69 -26.22 11.45
N ASN A 131 7.43 -25.09 11.51
CA ASN A 131 8.33 -24.60 10.47
C ASN A 131 7.65 -24.41 9.10
N ARG A 132 6.36 -24.07 9.09
CA ARG A 132 5.56 -23.88 7.87
C ARG A 132 5.62 -22.45 7.32
N VAL A 133 6.41 -21.59 7.93
CA VAL A 133 6.45 -20.16 7.63
C VAL A 133 7.74 -19.81 6.92
N THR A 134 7.63 -19.07 5.83
CA THR A 134 8.76 -18.40 5.18
C THR A 134 8.53 -16.91 5.22
N THR A 135 9.50 -16.15 5.72
CA THR A 135 9.46 -14.70 5.74
C THR A 135 10.67 -14.13 5.04
N VAL A 136 10.45 -13.13 4.19
CA VAL A 136 11.50 -12.38 3.51
C VAL A 136 11.28 -10.89 3.72
N GLN A 137 12.36 -10.15 3.91
CA GLN A 137 12.33 -8.70 4.01
C GLN A 137 12.06 -8.09 2.63
N CYS A 138 11.19 -7.10 2.60
CA CYS A 138 10.75 -6.42 1.39
C CYS A 138 10.86 -4.90 1.52
N VAL A 139 10.83 -4.23 0.37
CA VAL A 139 10.82 -2.76 0.25
C VAL A 139 9.43 -2.24 0.59
N ALA A 140 9.14 -2.11 1.89
CA ALA A 140 7.84 -1.80 2.46
C ALA A 140 6.73 -2.82 2.10
N GLY A 141 5.48 -2.47 2.42
CA GLY A 141 4.31 -3.26 2.07
C GLY A 141 4.10 -3.34 0.56
N CYS A 142 4.37 -2.26 -0.18
CA CYS A 142 4.31 -2.26 -1.65
C CYS A 142 5.27 -3.29 -2.26
N GLY A 143 6.50 -3.39 -1.74
CA GLY A 143 7.47 -4.40 -2.17
C GLY A 143 7.01 -5.81 -1.81
N ALA A 144 6.43 -6.00 -0.62
CA ALA A 144 5.90 -7.30 -0.20
C ALA A 144 4.73 -7.75 -1.10
N LEU A 145 3.79 -6.85 -1.42
CA LEU A 145 2.71 -7.11 -2.37
C LEU A 145 3.23 -7.41 -3.78
N ARG A 146 4.21 -6.63 -4.27
CA ARG A 146 4.80 -6.83 -5.60
C ARG A 146 5.55 -8.16 -5.71
N VAL A 147 6.33 -8.55 -4.69
CA VAL A 147 7.03 -9.84 -4.62
C VAL A 147 6.04 -10.99 -4.49
N GLY A 148 5.01 -10.86 -3.65
CA GLY A 148 3.95 -11.86 -3.50
C GLY A 148 3.17 -12.06 -4.79
N ALA A 149 2.81 -10.97 -5.49
CA ALA A 149 2.14 -11.02 -6.78
C ALA A 149 3.00 -11.72 -7.85
N GLU A 150 4.30 -11.40 -7.94
CA GLU A 150 5.23 -12.10 -8.84
C GLU A 150 5.30 -13.60 -8.53
N PHE A 151 5.44 -13.95 -7.25
CA PHE A 151 5.50 -15.34 -6.82
C PHE A 151 4.23 -16.11 -7.21
N LEU A 152 3.06 -15.52 -7.00
CA LEU A 152 1.78 -16.10 -7.46
C LEU A 152 1.73 -16.20 -9.00
N ALA A 153 2.16 -15.17 -9.71
CA ALA A 153 2.22 -15.12 -11.17
C ALA A 153 3.16 -16.18 -11.77
N GLN A 154 4.23 -16.57 -11.07
CA GLN A 154 5.14 -17.62 -11.51
C GLN A 154 4.66 -19.02 -11.09
N HIS A 155 4.20 -19.20 -9.85
CA HIS A 155 4.05 -20.54 -9.27
C HIS A 155 2.61 -20.98 -8.95
N TYR A 156 1.68 -20.05 -8.77
CA TYR A 156 0.32 -20.41 -8.35
C TYR A 156 -0.59 -20.76 -9.53
N THR A 157 -1.48 -21.75 -9.40
CA THR A 157 -2.21 -22.29 -10.56
C THR A 157 -3.25 -21.31 -11.11
N LYS A 158 -3.89 -20.51 -10.27
CA LYS A 158 -4.90 -19.52 -10.68
C LYS A 158 -4.27 -18.14 -10.73
N LYS A 159 -4.16 -17.57 -11.94
CA LYS A 159 -3.62 -16.22 -12.16
C LYS A 159 -4.69 -15.14 -12.02
N MET A 160 -5.40 -15.15 -10.89
CA MET A 160 -6.51 -14.24 -10.64
C MET A 160 -6.59 -13.86 -9.16
N VAL A 161 -6.80 -12.58 -8.91
CA VAL A 161 -6.98 -12.01 -7.58
C VAL A 161 -8.32 -11.28 -7.49
N TYR A 162 -9.00 -11.44 -6.37
CA TYR A 162 -10.17 -10.65 -5.99
C TYR A 162 -9.77 -9.66 -4.91
N ILE A 163 -10.04 -8.38 -5.13
CA ILE A 163 -9.75 -7.28 -4.19
C ILE A 163 -11.07 -6.60 -3.76
N PRO A 164 -11.13 -5.96 -2.58
CA PRO A 164 -12.31 -5.16 -2.21
C PRO A 164 -12.63 -4.11 -3.29
N LYS A 165 -13.92 -3.82 -3.52
CA LYS A 165 -14.33 -2.82 -4.52
C LYS A 165 -13.74 -1.45 -4.22
N GLN A 166 -13.82 -0.99 -2.97
CA GLN A 166 -13.06 0.15 -2.46
C GLN A 166 -11.79 -0.42 -1.87
N THR A 167 -10.61 0.01 -2.31
CA THR A 167 -9.35 -0.55 -1.82
C THR A 167 -8.22 0.44 -2.04
N TYR A 168 -7.03 0.18 -1.47
CA TYR A 168 -5.85 1.00 -1.71
C TYR A 168 -5.58 1.07 -3.23
N SER A 169 -5.54 2.29 -3.76
CA SER A 169 -5.54 2.56 -5.21
C SER A 169 -4.43 1.87 -5.99
N ASN A 170 -3.33 1.48 -5.33
CA ASN A 170 -2.21 0.79 -5.97
C ASN A 170 -2.36 -0.75 -6.01
N HIS A 171 -3.34 -1.34 -5.31
CA HIS A 171 -3.58 -2.79 -5.33
C HIS A 171 -3.71 -3.36 -6.75
N PRO A 172 -4.53 -2.80 -7.66
CA PRO A 172 -4.65 -3.31 -9.02
C PRO A 172 -3.31 -3.37 -9.76
N ASN A 173 -2.42 -2.40 -9.53
CA ASN A 173 -1.15 -2.29 -10.25
C ASN A 173 -0.18 -3.43 -9.90
N PHE A 174 -0.12 -3.85 -8.63
CA PHE A 174 0.79 -4.94 -8.22
C PHE A 174 0.49 -6.26 -8.95
N PHE A 175 -0.80 -6.54 -9.17
CA PHE A 175 -1.25 -7.79 -9.77
C PHE A 175 -1.36 -7.72 -11.30
N SER A 176 -1.85 -6.59 -11.84
CA SER A 176 -2.00 -6.42 -13.29
C SER A 176 -0.64 -6.39 -14.01
N THR A 177 0.38 -5.78 -13.38
CA THR A 177 1.75 -5.70 -13.93
C THR A 177 2.39 -7.06 -14.12
N VAL A 178 1.96 -8.07 -13.35
CA VAL A 178 2.45 -9.45 -13.46
C VAL A 178 1.49 -10.36 -14.25
N GLY A 179 0.53 -9.77 -14.97
CA GLY A 179 -0.40 -10.49 -15.82
C GLY A 179 -1.51 -11.25 -15.08
N MET A 180 -1.74 -10.97 -13.78
CA MET A 180 -2.87 -11.56 -13.06
C MET A 180 -4.17 -10.81 -13.36
N ALA A 181 -5.26 -11.55 -13.55
CA ALA A 181 -6.58 -10.95 -13.68
C ALA A 181 -7.03 -10.36 -12.34
N VAL A 182 -7.38 -9.08 -12.33
CA VAL A 182 -7.91 -8.40 -11.15
C VAL A 182 -9.43 -8.33 -11.24
N LYS A 183 -10.11 -8.83 -10.21
CA LYS A 183 -11.56 -8.77 -10.03
C LYS A 183 -11.88 -8.15 -8.67
N THR A 184 -13.12 -7.73 -8.47
CA THR A 184 -13.55 -7.07 -7.24
C THR A 184 -14.68 -7.84 -6.55
N TYR A 185 -14.81 -7.64 -5.24
CA TYR A 185 -15.96 -8.06 -4.45
C TYR A 185 -16.52 -6.89 -3.61
N ARG A 186 -17.83 -6.92 -3.31
CA ARG A 186 -18.49 -5.91 -2.48
C ARG A 186 -17.87 -5.82 -1.09
N TYR A 187 -17.78 -4.60 -0.56
CA TYR A 187 -17.13 -4.34 0.72
C TYR A 187 -17.82 -3.23 1.51
N TYR A 188 -17.87 -2.00 0.99
CA TYR A 188 -18.45 -0.86 1.70
C TYR A 188 -19.85 -0.53 1.18
N ASP A 189 -20.78 -0.28 2.11
CA ASP A 189 -22.14 0.18 1.84
C ASP A 189 -22.30 1.67 2.18
N PRO A 190 -22.44 2.55 1.16
CA PRO A 190 -22.63 3.98 1.38
C PRO A 190 -23.93 4.32 2.12
N ALA A 191 -24.94 3.45 2.11
CA ALA A 191 -26.20 3.72 2.81
C ALA A 191 -26.05 3.60 4.33
N THR A 192 -25.19 2.68 4.79
CA THR A 192 -24.94 2.43 6.21
C THR A 192 -23.63 3.00 6.71
N ASN A 193 -22.77 3.48 5.80
CA ASN A 193 -21.35 3.81 6.06
C ASN A 193 -20.59 2.64 6.72
N GLY A 194 -21.02 1.41 6.44
CA GLY A 194 -20.54 0.20 7.08
C GLY A 194 -20.12 -0.86 6.08
N LEU A 195 -19.85 -2.05 6.60
CA LEU A 195 -19.48 -3.20 5.79
C LEU A 195 -20.74 -3.78 5.13
N ASP A 196 -20.76 -3.86 3.80
CA ASP A 196 -21.69 -4.70 3.03
C ASP A 196 -21.31 -6.17 3.21
N PHE A 197 -21.55 -6.67 4.43
CA PHE A 197 -21.11 -8.01 4.82
C PHE A 197 -21.83 -9.10 4.02
N GLN A 198 -23.13 -8.91 3.77
CA GLN A 198 -23.93 -9.86 3.01
C GLN A 198 -23.47 -9.90 1.54
N GLY A 199 -23.26 -8.73 0.92
CA GLY A 199 -22.75 -8.66 -0.43
C GLY A 199 -21.33 -9.21 -0.58
N LEU A 200 -20.48 -8.99 0.42
CA LEU A 200 -19.14 -9.58 0.50
C LEU A 200 -19.22 -11.11 0.47
N LEU A 201 -20.04 -11.73 1.34
CA LEU A 201 -20.17 -13.19 1.39
C LEU A 201 -20.75 -13.76 0.09
N GLU A 202 -21.77 -13.11 -0.46
CA GLU A 202 -22.37 -13.49 -1.74
C GLU A 202 -21.32 -13.50 -2.86
N ASP A 203 -20.59 -12.40 -3.05
CA ASP A 203 -19.60 -12.29 -4.12
C ASP A 203 -18.48 -13.33 -3.95
N LEU A 204 -17.96 -13.48 -2.73
CA LEU A 204 -16.92 -14.47 -2.43
C LEU A 204 -17.41 -15.91 -2.63
N SER A 205 -18.71 -16.18 -2.48
CA SER A 205 -19.29 -17.50 -2.76
C SER A 205 -19.28 -17.87 -4.25
N PHE A 206 -19.27 -16.88 -5.14
CA PHE A 206 -19.17 -17.09 -6.60
C PHE A 206 -17.73 -17.13 -7.11
N VAL A 207 -16.75 -16.78 -6.28
CA VAL A 207 -15.34 -16.81 -6.66
C VAL A 207 -14.93 -18.24 -7.07
N PRO A 208 -14.24 -18.43 -8.22
CA PRO A 208 -13.75 -19.73 -8.64
C PRO A 208 -12.71 -20.28 -7.66
N SER A 209 -12.82 -21.58 -7.36
CA SER A 209 -11.86 -22.27 -6.49
C SER A 209 -10.41 -22.10 -6.95
N GLY A 210 -9.50 -21.98 -5.98
CA GLY A 210 -8.09 -21.68 -6.21
C GLY A 210 -7.78 -20.23 -6.55
N ALA A 211 -8.74 -19.31 -6.64
CA ALA A 211 -8.42 -17.88 -6.80
C ALA A 211 -7.81 -17.28 -5.52
N THR A 212 -6.99 -16.25 -5.69
CA THR A 212 -6.47 -15.45 -4.58
C THR A 212 -7.50 -14.40 -4.18
N VAL A 213 -7.66 -14.15 -2.87
CA VAL A 213 -8.48 -13.06 -2.33
C VAL A 213 -7.60 -12.17 -1.47
N LEU A 214 -7.48 -10.90 -1.83
CA LEU A 214 -6.73 -9.91 -1.05
C LEU A 214 -7.62 -9.33 0.04
N PHE A 215 -7.14 -9.34 1.28
CA PHE A 215 -7.79 -8.73 2.43
C PHE A 215 -6.90 -7.65 3.03
N HIS A 216 -7.49 -6.61 3.60
CA HIS A 216 -6.81 -5.75 4.56
C HIS A 216 -6.92 -6.44 5.91
N ALA A 217 -5.79 -6.64 6.62
CA ALA A 217 -5.80 -7.34 7.90
C ALA A 217 -6.57 -6.55 8.97
N SER A 218 -6.39 -5.23 8.95
CA SER A 218 -7.03 -4.23 9.81
C SER A 218 -6.80 -2.85 9.18
N GLY A 219 -7.68 -1.90 9.50
CA GLY A 219 -7.62 -0.52 9.05
C GLY A 219 -7.84 -0.40 7.56
N HIS A 220 -8.95 -0.97 7.05
CA HIS A 220 -9.22 -1.01 5.62
C HIS A 220 -9.02 0.35 4.94
N ASN A 221 -8.14 0.42 3.95
CA ASN A 221 -7.89 1.63 3.17
C ASN A 221 -8.66 1.57 1.84
N PRO A 222 -9.54 2.54 1.54
CA PRO A 222 -9.65 3.87 2.17
C PRO A 222 -10.72 4.00 3.27
N THR A 223 -11.61 3.03 3.45
CA THR A 223 -12.91 3.27 4.12
C THR A 223 -12.86 3.31 5.65
N GLY A 224 -11.80 2.81 6.29
CA GLY A 224 -11.68 2.66 7.73
C GLY A 224 -12.65 1.65 8.37
N VAL A 225 -13.39 0.89 7.55
CA VAL A 225 -14.40 -0.08 8.03
C VAL A 225 -13.83 -1.48 8.00
N ASP A 226 -13.76 -2.14 9.16
CA ASP A 226 -13.28 -3.51 9.28
C ASP A 226 -14.39 -4.50 9.66
N PRO A 227 -14.31 -5.78 9.24
CA PRO A 227 -15.18 -6.83 9.75
C PRO A 227 -14.94 -7.07 11.25
N THR A 228 -16.02 -7.36 11.96
CA THR A 228 -15.93 -7.87 13.34
C THR A 228 -15.28 -9.26 13.37
N ILE A 229 -14.82 -9.69 14.54
CA ILE A 229 -14.19 -11.01 14.67
C ILE A 229 -15.12 -12.17 14.28
N HIS A 230 -16.42 -12.06 14.58
CA HIS A 230 -17.43 -13.03 14.17
C HIS A 230 -17.61 -13.07 12.64
N GLN A 231 -17.59 -11.89 12.00
CA GLN A 231 -17.63 -11.80 10.54
C GLN A 231 -16.36 -12.37 9.91
N TRP A 232 -15.19 -12.10 10.48
CA TRP A 232 -13.93 -12.71 10.03
C TRP A 232 -13.97 -14.23 10.10
N ASP A 233 -14.55 -14.81 11.14
CA ASP A 233 -14.70 -16.26 11.24
C ASP A 233 -15.62 -16.81 10.13
N GLN A 234 -16.72 -16.13 9.82
CA GLN A 234 -17.59 -16.51 8.70
C GLN A 234 -16.88 -16.39 7.34
N ILE A 235 -16.12 -15.32 7.12
CA ILE A 235 -15.30 -15.14 5.92
C ILE A 235 -14.28 -16.28 5.82
N ARG A 236 -13.58 -16.61 6.91
CA ARG A 236 -12.61 -17.72 6.96
C ARG A 236 -13.26 -19.03 6.52
N HIS A 237 -14.40 -19.40 7.10
CA HIS A 237 -15.11 -20.62 6.73
C HIS A 237 -15.47 -20.65 5.24
N LEU A 238 -15.94 -19.53 4.68
CA LEU A 238 -16.25 -19.43 3.25
C LEU A 238 -14.99 -19.62 2.40
N ILE A 239 -13.91 -18.89 2.68
CA ILE A 239 -12.63 -18.98 1.97
C ILE A 239 -12.10 -20.42 1.97
N ARG A 240 -12.17 -21.10 3.12
CA ARG A 240 -11.74 -22.50 3.26
C ARG A 240 -12.64 -23.45 2.47
N SER A 241 -13.96 -23.33 2.58
CA SER A 241 -14.90 -24.20 1.86
C SER A 241 -14.77 -24.10 0.33
N LYS A 242 -14.40 -22.91 -0.16
CA LYS A 242 -14.19 -22.62 -1.57
C LYS A 242 -12.77 -22.94 -2.05
N GLY A 243 -11.85 -23.29 -1.15
CA GLY A 243 -10.44 -23.53 -1.50
C GLY A 243 -9.76 -22.29 -2.08
N LEU A 244 -10.05 -21.11 -1.53
CA LEU A 244 -9.47 -19.83 -1.95
C LEU A 244 -8.20 -19.54 -1.15
N LEU A 245 -7.25 -18.81 -1.76
CA LEU A 245 -5.99 -18.44 -1.13
C LEU A 245 -6.06 -17.00 -0.61
N PRO A 246 -6.10 -16.78 0.71
CA PRO A 246 -6.06 -15.44 1.27
C PRO A 246 -4.65 -14.81 1.14
N PHE A 247 -4.62 -13.53 0.79
CA PHE A 247 -3.44 -12.67 0.84
C PHE A 247 -3.80 -11.45 1.68
N PHE A 248 -3.17 -11.27 2.83
CA PHE A 248 -3.40 -10.14 3.72
C PHE A 248 -2.41 -8.99 3.42
N ASP A 249 -2.92 -7.76 3.31
CA ASP A 249 -2.14 -6.53 3.46
C ASP A 249 -2.34 -6.00 4.89
N SER A 250 -1.23 -5.91 5.64
CA SER A 250 -1.18 -5.51 7.04
C SER A 250 -0.33 -4.25 7.18
N ALA A 251 -0.96 -3.10 6.97
CA ALA A 251 -0.30 -1.80 7.02
C ALA A 251 -0.50 -1.01 8.32
N TYR A 252 -1.53 -1.35 9.10
CA TYR A 252 -2.00 -0.55 10.22
C TYR A 252 -2.03 -1.32 11.56
N GLN A 253 -1.34 -2.46 11.66
CA GLN A 253 -1.32 -3.28 12.88
C GLN A 253 -0.94 -2.46 14.12
N GLY A 254 -1.85 -2.39 15.09
CA GLY A 254 -1.76 -1.62 16.32
C GLY A 254 -2.44 -0.25 16.25
N LEU A 255 -2.63 0.33 15.06
CA LEU A 255 -3.18 1.68 14.90
C LEU A 255 -4.72 1.72 14.86
N VAL A 256 -5.39 0.56 14.87
CA VAL A 256 -6.85 0.49 14.78
C VAL A 256 -7.47 0.33 16.17
N SER A 257 -7.05 -0.69 16.94
CA SER A 257 -7.55 -0.89 18.32
C SER A 257 -6.58 -0.42 19.42
N GLY A 258 -5.40 0.05 19.02
CA GLY A 258 -4.29 0.33 19.94
C GLY A 258 -3.49 -0.91 20.33
N SER A 259 -3.90 -2.11 19.88
CA SER A 259 -3.26 -3.39 20.21
C SER A 259 -2.69 -4.07 18.97
N LEU A 260 -1.38 -4.35 19.01
CA LEU A 260 -0.70 -5.13 17.97
C LEU A 260 -1.28 -6.55 17.84
N GLU A 261 -1.84 -7.09 18.92
CA GLU A 261 -2.34 -8.46 18.97
C GLU A 261 -3.75 -8.57 18.39
N GLU A 262 -4.64 -7.62 18.73
CA GLU A 262 -6.03 -7.58 18.23
C GLU A 262 -6.06 -7.25 16.73
N ASP A 263 -5.26 -6.27 16.29
CA ASP A 263 -5.20 -5.88 14.88
C ASP A 263 -4.59 -6.95 13.96
N ALA A 264 -4.02 -8.03 14.53
CA ALA A 264 -3.51 -9.21 13.82
C ALA A 264 -4.47 -10.40 13.87
N GLU A 265 -5.59 -10.31 14.58
CA GLU A 265 -6.45 -11.45 14.88
C GLU A 265 -7.07 -12.06 13.62
N SER A 266 -7.43 -11.23 12.63
CA SER A 266 -7.92 -11.69 11.32
C SER A 266 -6.94 -12.66 10.64
N VAL A 267 -5.64 -12.34 10.63
CA VAL A 267 -4.60 -13.20 10.08
C VAL A 267 -4.44 -14.48 10.92
N ARG A 268 -4.41 -14.33 12.24
CA ARG A 268 -4.20 -15.45 13.17
C ARG A 268 -5.33 -16.47 13.13
N LEU A 269 -6.58 -16.03 12.98
CA LEU A 269 -7.73 -16.91 12.77
C LEU A 269 -7.53 -17.82 11.54
N PHE A 270 -7.07 -17.25 10.43
CA PHE A 270 -6.84 -18.00 9.19
C PHE A 270 -5.66 -18.96 9.30
N VAL A 271 -4.64 -18.65 10.09
CA VAL A 271 -3.47 -19.50 10.28
C VAL A 271 -3.72 -20.59 11.34
N GLY A 272 -4.54 -20.30 12.34
CA GLY A 272 -4.80 -21.15 13.50
C GLY A 272 -5.43 -22.51 13.16
N ASP A 273 -6.15 -22.61 12.03
CA ASP A 273 -6.70 -23.89 11.53
C ASP A 273 -5.76 -24.66 10.59
N GLY A 274 -4.49 -24.24 10.48
CA GLY A 274 -3.51 -24.86 9.60
C GLY A 274 -3.64 -24.44 8.13
N GLY A 275 -4.42 -23.39 7.85
CA GLY A 275 -4.58 -22.83 6.52
C GLY A 275 -3.32 -22.15 5.96
N GLU A 276 -3.26 -22.07 4.63
CA GLU A 276 -2.22 -21.33 3.90
C GLU A 276 -2.68 -19.90 3.61
N CYS A 277 -1.71 -18.98 3.59
CA CYS A 277 -1.92 -17.57 3.27
C CYS A 277 -0.62 -16.86 2.90
N LEU A 278 -0.76 -15.69 2.26
CA LEU A 278 0.32 -14.71 2.12
C LEU A 278 -0.01 -13.49 3.00
N ILE A 279 1.03 -12.82 3.49
CA ILE A 279 0.90 -11.66 4.38
C ILE A 279 1.96 -10.64 4.00
N ALA A 280 1.54 -9.46 3.55
CA ALA A 280 2.39 -8.30 3.33
C ALA A 280 2.32 -7.39 4.56
N GLN A 281 3.45 -7.14 5.21
CA GLN A 281 3.56 -6.23 6.34
C GLN A 281 4.35 -4.98 5.95
N THR A 282 4.01 -3.83 6.54
CA THR A 282 4.83 -2.63 6.46
C THR A 282 5.06 -1.97 7.82
N TYR A 283 6.27 -1.43 8.00
CA TYR A 283 6.64 -0.65 9.17
C TYR A 283 6.54 0.86 8.94
N SER A 284 6.06 1.28 7.76
CA SER A 284 5.94 2.69 7.41
C SER A 284 5.00 3.46 8.34
N LYS A 285 3.87 2.87 8.72
CA LYS A 285 2.86 3.54 9.57
C LYS A 285 3.11 3.22 11.04
N ILE A 286 3.17 1.93 11.37
CA ILE A 286 3.27 1.43 12.75
C ILE A 286 4.55 1.82 13.49
N MET A 287 5.59 2.28 12.76
CA MET A 287 6.82 2.83 13.34
C MET A 287 7.24 4.15 12.69
N GLY A 288 6.41 4.76 11.84
CA GLY A 288 6.75 6.03 11.17
C GLY A 288 7.91 5.93 10.17
N LEU A 289 8.33 4.72 9.77
CA LEU A 289 9.47 4.48 8.89
C LEU A 289 9.07 4.57 7.40
N TYR A 290 8.40 5.65 7.01
CA TYR A 290 7.87 5.84 5.65
C TYR A 290 8.96 5.79 4.57
N PRO A 291 10.04 6.61 4.64
CA PRO A 291 11.06 6.64 3.59
C PRO A 291 12.09 5.52 3.70
N GLU A 292 12.19 4.85 4.86
CA GLU A 292 13.11 3.71 5.07
C GLU A 292 12.70 2.46 4.31
N ARG A 293 11.47 2.44 3.79
CA ARG A 293 10.90 1.38 2.96
C ARG A 293 11.06 -0.02 3.58
N VAL A 294 10.63 -0.20 4.82
CA VAL A 294 10.76 -1.48 5.53
C VAL A 294 9.44 -2.23 5.56
N GLY A 295 9.48 -3.49 5.15
CA GLY A 295 8.35 -4.40 5.19
C GLY A 295 8.79 -5.86 5.12
N ALA A 296 7.83 -6.76 5.19
CA ALA A 296 8.07 -8.20 5.12
C ALA A 296 6.96 -8.87 4.30
N LEU A 297 7.32 -9.91 3.55
CA LEU A 297 6.37 -10.87 3.00
C LEU A 297 6.51 -12.18 3.77
N THR A 298 5.42 -12.63 4.38
CA THR A 298 5.33 -13.93 5.05
C THR A 298 4.38 -14.83 4.27
N ILE A 299 4.81 -16.05 3.96
CA ILE A 299 3.99 -17.09 3.33
C ILE A 299 3.88 -18.27 4.27
N VAL A 300 2.64 -18.62 4.64
CA VAL A 300 2.32 -19.79 5.44
C VAL A 300 1.94 -20.94 4.51
N CYS A 301 2.71 -22.03 4.59
CA CYS A 301 2.57 -23.21 3.74
C CYS A 301 1.92 -24.39 4.49
N LYS A 302 1.57 -25.47 3.79
CA LYS A 302 1.10 -26.71 4.44
C LYS A 302 2.17 -27.50 5.17
N THR A 303 3.43 -27.41 4.76
CA THR A 303 4.52 -28.20 5.37
C THR A 303 5.83 -27.41 5.36
N ALA A 304 6.74 -27.78 6.25
CA ALA A 304 8.08 -27.19 6.30
C ALA A 304 8.87 -27.41 5.00
N LYS A 305 8.67 -28.55 4.33
CA LYS A 305 9.31 -28.81 3.04
C LYS A 305 8.84 -27.84 1.96
N VAL A 306 7.53 -27.55 1.92
CA VAL A 306 6.97 -26.56 0.97
C VAL A 306 7.48 -25.16 1.31
N ALA A 307 7.52 -24.76 2.59
CA ALA A 307 8.06 -23.48 3.01
C ALA A 307 9.52 -23.28 2.53
N SER A 308 10.39 -24.26 2.74
CA SER A 308 11.78 -24.21 2.26
C SER A 308 11.87 -24.05 0.72
N ASN A 309 11.00 -24.74 -0.03
CA ASN A 309 10.94 -24.58 -1.48
C ASN A 309 10.45 -23.17 -1.87
N VAL A 310 9.44 -22.64 -1.19
CA VAL A 310 8.92 -21.28 -1.40
C VAL A 310 10.02 -20.24 -1.17
N GLU A 311 10.79 -20.34 -0.09
CA GLU A 311 11.91 -19.44 0.18
C GLU A 311 12.93 -19.44 -0.97
N SER A 312 13.24 -20.62 -1.52
CA SER A 312 14.18 -20.73 -2.64
C SER A 312 13.69 -19.99 -3.90
N GLN A 313 12.39 -20.02 -4.18
CA GLN A 313 11.80 -19.33 -5.32
C GLN A 313 11.67 -17.83 -5.07
N LEU A 314 11.36 -17.40 -3.84
CA LEU A 314 11.36 -15.99 -3.48
C LEU A 314 12.73 -15.34 -3.70
N LYS A 315 13.84 -16.07 -3.51
CA LYS A 315 15.17 -15.56 -3.85
C LYS A 315 15.32 -15.26 -5.36
N LEU A 316 14.72 -16.08 -6.22
CA LEU A 316 14.73 -15.87 -7.68
C LEU A 316 13.82 -14.71 -8.11
N VAL A 317 12.73 -14.46 -7.38
CA VAL A 317 11.87 -13.29 -7.57
C VAL A 317 12.58 -12.00 -7.14
N ILE A 318 13.20 -12.00 -5.96
CA ILE A 318 13.77 -10.79 -5.34
C ILE A 318 15.07 -10.35 -6.03
N ARG A 319 15.96 -11.31 -6.34
CA ARG A 319 17.29 -11.00 -6.87
C ARG A 319 17.29 -10.09 -8.11
N PRO A 320 16.45 -10.30 -9.14
CA PRO A 320 16.40 -9.41 -10.30
C PRO A 320 15.66 -8.09 -10.03
N MET A 321 14.84 -7.98 -8.98
CA MET A 321 14.15 -6.74 -8.64
C MET A 321 15.07 -5.74 -7.94
N TYR A 322 15.80 -6.19 -6.92
CA TYR A 322 16.64 -5.31 -6.11
C TYR A 322 17.83 -6.02 -5.44
N SER A 323 18.17 -7.24 -5.87
CA SER A 323 19.25 -8.08 -5.31
C SER A 323 19.03 -8.48 -3.84
N SER A 324 19.17 -7.55 -2.92
CA SER A 324 19.01 -7.71 -1.47
C SER A 324 18.39 -6.43 -0.89
N PRO A 325 17.53 -6.51 0.13
CA PRO A 325 16.80 -5.35 0.64
C PRO A 325 17.68 -4.40 1.48
N PRO A 326 17.27 -3.13 1.67
CA PRO A 326 18.00 -2.14 2.46
C PRO A 326 18.14 -2.51 3.94
N ILE A 327 19.31 -2.29 4.54
CA ILE A 327 19.61 -2.76 5.91
C ILE A 327 19.10 -1.81 7.02
N HIS A 328 19.19 -0.49 6.85
CA HIS A 328 19.06 0.48 7.95
C HIS A 328 17.72 0.38 8.68
N GLY A 329 16.62 0.61 7.98
CA GLY A 329 15.30 0.53 8.61
C GLY A 329 14.95 -0.86 9.16
N ALA A 330 15.40 -1.95 8.53
CA ALA A 330 15.21 -3.30 9.07
C ALA A 330 15.99 -3.52 10.36
N SER A 331 17.19 -2.94 10.49
CA SER A 331 17.96 -2.94 11.74
C SER A 331 17.28 -2.12 12.84
N ILE A 332 16.64 -1.01 12.52
CA ILE A 332 15.82 -0.23 13.48
C ILE A 332 14.70 -1.10 14.02
N VAL A 333 13.90 -1.68 13.13
CA VAL A 333 12.78 -2.57 13.49
C VAL A 333 13.27 -3.76 14.32
N THR A 334 14.36 -4.39 13.90
CA THR A 334 14.98 -5.52 14.61
C THR A 334 15.39 -5.11 16.03
N THR A 335 16.11 -3.99 16.17
CA THR A 335 16.52 -3.45 17.48
C THR A 335 15.30 -3.19 18.38
N ILE A 336 14.24 -2.62 17.80
CA ILE A 336 12.98 -2.35 18.46
C ILE A 336 12.29 -3.64 18.96
N LEU A 337 12.17 -4.65 18.10
CA LEU A 337 11.41 -5.86 18.40
C LEU A 337 12.19 -6.81 19.32
N LYS A 338 13.51 -6.93 19.15
CA LYS A 338 14.38 -7.73 20.05
C LYS A 338 14.33 -7.23 21.49
N ASN A 339 14.30 -5.92 21.64
CA ASN A 339 14.37 -5.29 22.95
C ASN A 339 12.97 -4.92 23.47
N ARG A 340 11.89 -5.60 23.06
CA ARG A 340 10.53 -5.28 23.52
C ARG A 340 10.48 -5.13 25.07
N SER A 341 11.13 -6.04 25.80
CA SER A 341 11.26 -5.99 27.28
C SER A 341 12.39 -5.11 27.84
N LYS A 342 13.42 -4.77 27.05
CA LYS A 342 14.58 -3.95 27.49
C LYS A 342 14.41 -2.46 27.18
N ILE A 343 13.69 -2.13 26.11
CA ILE A 343 13.26 -0.77 25.81
C ILE A 343 12.32 -0.29 26.92
N SER A 344 11.48 -1.16 27.50
CA SER A 344 10.76 -0.88 28.76
C SER A 344 11.67 -0.53 29.95
N ARG A 345 12.86 -1.13 30.07
CA ARG A 345 13.83 -0.85 31.17
C ARG A 345 14.77 0.33 30.95
N LEU A 346 15.17 0.63 29.72
CA LEU A 346 15.83 1.91 29.36
C LEU A 346 14.84 3.09 29.47
N VAL A 347 13.57 2.78 29.60
CA VAL A 347 12.45 3.69 29.86
C VAL A 347 11.99 3.48 31.31
N HIS A 348 12.86 3.73 32.28
CA HIS A 348 12.47 3.88 33.70
C HIS A 348 11.55 5.11 33.96
N THR A 349 10.78 5.55 32.97
CA THR A 349 9.72 6.55 33.07
C THR A 349 8.42 6.13 32.38
N ILE A 350 8.38 5.04 31.63
CA ILE A 350 7.16 4.52 30.98
C ILE A 350 7.36 3.01 30.78
N GLU A 351 6.51 2.23 31.45
CA GLU A 351 6.36 0.78 31.38
C GLU A 351 6.27 0.29 29.92
N ASP A 352 6.26 -1.03 29.65
CA ASP A 352 5.99 -1.61 28.32
C ASP A 352 4.80 -0.98 27.56
N ALA A 353 3.92 -0.28 28.30
CA ALA A 353 3.07 0.81 27.87
C ALA A 353 3.70 1.85 26.92
N GLY A 354 5.01 2.07 26.76
CA GLY A 354 5.55 3.20 25.98
C GLY A 354 5.08 3.23 24.52
N LYS A 355 5.20 2.10 23.82
CA LYS A 355 4.72 1.97 22.43
C LYS A 355 3.22 1.78 22.35
N GLU A 356 2.64 0.94 23.20
CA GLU A 356 1.19 0.71 23.19
C GLU A 356 0.44 1.97 23.63
N LYS A 357 0.98 2.80 24.52
CA LYS A 357 0.47 4.12 24.92
C LYS A 357 0.80 5.21 23.91
N GLU A 358 1.93 5.16 23.21
CA GLU A 358 2.17 6.07 22.08
C GLU A 358 1.17 5.74 20.96
N ILE A 359 1.09 4.48 20.52
CA ILE A 359 0.15 3.96 19.51
C ILE A 359 -1.31 4.21 19.94
N LYS A 360 -1.67 3.87 21.18
CA LYS A 360 -3.00 4.17 21.75
C LYS A 360 -3.22 5.67 21.91
N GLY A 361 -2.18 6.44 22.17
CA GLY A 361 -2.23 7.90 22.12
C GLY A 361 -2.52 8.42 20.71
N LEU A 362 -1.95 7.81 19.66
CA LEU A 362 -2.29 8.14 18.27
C LEU A 362 -3.72 7.72 17.92
N GLU A 363 -4.13 6.52 18.34
CA GLU A 363 -5.50 6.02 18.18
C GLU A 363 -6.49 6.97 18.87
N ASP A 364 -6.24 7.32 20.14
CA ASP A 364 -7.05 8.25 20.93
C ASP A 364 -7.08 9.64 20.28
N GLN A 365 -5.97 10.13 19.73
CA GLN A 365 -5.91 11.38 18.99
C GLN A 365 -6.77 11.32 17.71
N VAL A 366 -6.67 10.25 16.93
CA VAL A 366 -7.48 10.04 15.72
C VAL A 366 -8.96 9.91 16.07
N LEU A 367 -9.30 9.18 17.12
CA LEU A 367 -10.67 8.98 17.59
C LEU A 367 -11.26 10.29 18.13
N THR A 368 -10.48 11.04 18.91
CA THR A 368 -10.88 12.36 19.43
C THR A 368 -11.16 13.32 18.29
N PHE A 369 -10.22 13.46 17.34
CA PHE A 369 -10.40 14.33 16.18
C PHE A 369 -11.61 13.92 15.32
N SER A 370 -11.84 12.61 15.17
CA SER A 370 -13.02 12.09 14.44
C SER A 370 -14.33 12.45 15.14
N ASN A 371 -14.39 12.34 16.47
CA ASN A 371 -15.55 12.71 17.26
C ASN A 371 -15.79 14.24 17.23
N GLU A 372 -14.73 15.05 17.39
CA GLU A 372 -14.82 16.51 17.30
C GLU A 372 -15.32 16.96 15.92
N LEU A 373 -14.82 16.36 14.84
CA LEU A 373 -15.30 16.61 13.48
C LEU A 373 -16.77 16.24 13.31
N LYS A 374 -17.22 15.14 13.92
CA LYS A 374 -18.63 14.72 13.89
C LYS A 374 -19.50 15.74 14.65
N ASP A 375 -19.11 16.13 15.85
CA ASP A 375 -19.81 17.11 16.66
C ASP A 375 -19.90 18.46 15.94
N GLU A 376 -18.82 18.93 15.30
CA GLU A 376 -18.84 20.15 14.50
C GLU A 376 -19.73 20.03 13.27
N LYS A 377 -19.74 18.87 12.58
CA LYS A 377 -20.67 18.62 11.47
C LYS A 377 -22.13 18.67 11.95
N GLU A 378 -22.43 18.12 13.12
CA GLU A 378 -23.77 18.19 13.73
C GLU A 378 -24.16 19.62 14.12
N LYS A 379 -23.24 20.40 14.69
CA LYS A 379 -23.45 21.83 14.98
C LYS A 379 -23.70 22.62 13.69
N VAL A 380 -22.92 22.40 12.64
CA VAL A 380 -23.11 23.01 11.31
C VAL A 380 -24.45 22.59 10.70
N ALA A 381 -24.84 21.32 10.84
CA ALA A 381 -26.14 20.82 10.40
C ALA A 381 -27.30 21.43 11.20
N ALA A 382 -27.07 21.83 12.46
CA ALA A 382 -28.02 22.52 13.32
C ALA A 382 -28.04 24.06 13.11
N LEU A 383 -27.16 24.63 12.28
CA LEU A 383 -27.20 26.05 11.95
C LEU A 383 -28.45 26.38 11.12
N ASP A 384 -29.08 27.51 11.43
CA ASP A 384 -30.26 28.02 10.73
C ASP A 384 -29.94 28.35 9.25
N VAL A 385 -30.99 28.37 8.42
CA VAL A 385 -30.93 28.39 6.94
C VAL A 385 -30.04 29.51 6.37
N GLU A 386 -29.99 30.69 7.01
CA GLU A 386 -29.13 31.80 6.59
C GLU A 386 -27.63 31.55 6.82
N LYS A 387 -27.26 30.86 7.91
CA LYS A 387 -25.85 30.53 8.19
C LYS A 387 -25.36 29.40 7.29
N LYS A 388 -26.21 28.42 6.96
CA LYS A 388 -25.90 27.41 5.93
C LYS A 388 -25.66 28.04 4.56
N LYS A 389 -26.48 29.01 4.15
CA LYS A 389 -26.25 29.79 2.92
C LYS A 389 -24.90 30.51 2.93
N SER A 390 -24.50 31.11 4.05
CA SER A 390 -23.20 31.76 4.16
C SER A 390 -22.03 30.78 4.07
N TYR A 391 -22.16 29.58 4.65
CA TYR A 391 -21.15 28.52 4.54
C TYR A 391 -21.07 27.93 3.13
N ASP A 392 -22.22 27.64 2.52
CA ASP A 392 -22.30 27.19 1.12
C ASP A 392 -21.70 28.24 0.17
N GLN A 393 -21.96 29.53 0.41
CA GLN A 393 -21.36 30.62 -0.35
C GLN A 393 -19.83 30.63 -0.19
N ALA A 394 -19.31 30.51 1.04
CA ALA A 394 -17.87 30.46 1.28
C ALA A 394 -17.19 29.24 0.63
N ILE A 395 -17.84 28.07 0.65
CA ILE A 395 -17.36 26.87 -0.05
C ILE A 395 -17.39 27.07 -1.57
N ASN A 396 -18.47 27.64 -2.10
CA ASN A 396 -18.59 27.93 -3.53
C ASN A 396 -17.55 28.98 -3.98
N ASP A 397 -17.27 29.99 -3.17
CA ASP A 397 -16.25 31.00 -3.44
C ASP A 397 -14.83 30.40 -3.38
N TYR A 398 -14.58 29.44 -2.47
CA TYR A 398 -13.33 28.68 -2.40
C TYR A 398 -13.15 27.76 -3.62
N ILE A 399 -14.18 27.01 -3.99
CA ILE A 399 -14.19 26.17 -5.21
C ILE A 399 -13.99 27.05 -6.46
N TYR A 400 -14.68 28.19 -6.53
CA TYR A 400 -14.51 29.15 -7.63
C TYR A 400 -13.09 29.68 -7.69
N THR A 401 -12.46 29.99 -6.56
CA THR A 401 -11.06 30.46 -6.46
C THR A 401 -10.07 29.38 -6.91
N ILE A 402 -10.28 28.12 -6.51
CA ILE A 402 -9.48 26.99 -6.98
C ILE A 402 -9.65 26.81 -8.49
N LEU A 403 -10.89 26.79 -8.99
CA LEU A 403 -11.18 26.61 -10.41
C LEU A 403 -10.65 27.77 -11.27
N THR A 404 -10.74 29.02 -10.83
CA THR A 404 -10.13 30.17 -11.54
C THR A 404 -8.60 30.12 -11.49
N SER A 405 -8.00 29.62 -10.41
CA SER A 405 -6.56 29.41 -10.31
C SER A 405 -6.08 28.28 -11.24
N ILE A 406 -6.87 27.22 -11.40
CA ILE A 406 -6.65 26.14 -12.38
C ILE A 406 -6.87 26.65 -13.81
N LEU A 407 -7.85 27.54 -14.04
CA LEU A 407 -8.16 28.10 -15.36
C LEU A 407 -7.16 29.17 -15.85
N ASN A 408 -6.22 29.61 -15.00
CA ASN A 408 -5.10 30.48 -15.37
C ASN A 408 -3.87 29.70 -15.89
N PHE A 409 -3.97 28.37 -16.01
CA PHE A 409 -3.00 27.57 -16.75
C PHE A 409 -3.11 27.81 -18.26
N ASP A 410 -2.00 27.66 -18.98
CA ASP A 410 -1.99 27.74 -20.44
C ASP A 410 -2.56 26.44 -21.04
N PHE A 411 -3.83 26.48 -21.44
CA PHE A 411 -4.55 25.31 -21.99
C PHE A 411 -4.20 25.02 -23.45
N ALA A 412 -3.27 25.74 -24.08
CA ALA A 412 -2.85 25.48 -25.46
C ALA A 412 -2.29 24.06 -25.70
N VAL A 413 -1.97 23.32 -24.62
CA VAL A 413 -1.47 21.94 -24.66
C VAL A 413 -2.60 20.89 -24.72
N PHE A 414 -3.83 21.28 -24.39
CA PHE A 414 -4.99 20.40 -24.43
C PHE A 414 -5.84 20.79 -25.64
N GLY A 415 -6.28 19.80 -26.43
CA GLY A 415 -6.92 20.01 -27.73
C GLY A 415 -8.09 21.00 -27.76
N PRO A 416 -8.57 21.38 -28.96
CA PRO A 416 -9.49 22.51 -29.17
C PRO A 416 -10.78 22.45 -28.32
N GLU A 417 -11.30 21.27 -28.04
CA GLU A 417 -12.49 21.08 -27.17
C GLU A 417 -12.24 21.52 -25.72
N THR A 418 -11.04 21.31 -25.18
CA THR A 418 -10.67 21.70 -23.81
C THR A 418 -10.48 23.22 -23.70
N VAL A 419 -9.95 23.85 -24.75
CA VAL A 419 -9.83 25.31 -24.85
C VAL A 419 -11.20 25.97 -24.96
N GLU A 420 -12.13 25.37 -25.71
CA GLU A 420 -13.49 25.87 -25.86
C GLU A 420 -14.28 25.76 -24.55
N MET A 421 -14.13 24.64 -23.83
CA MET A 421 -14.74 24.44 -22.51
C MET A 421 -14.17 25.42 -21.47
N ALA A 422 -12.84 25.64 -21.45
CA ALA A 422 -12.21 26.60 -20.56
C ALA A 422 -12.65 28.05 -20.82
N ASN A 423 -12.84 28.43 -22.09
CA ASN A 423 -13.35 29.76 -22.46
C ASN A 423 -14.84 29.92 -22.12
N ALA A 424 -15.65 28.86 -22.22
CA ALA A 424 -17.03 28.85 -21.75
C ALA A 424 -17.10 29.05 -20.23
N PHE A 425 -16.22 28.41 -19.46
CA PHE A 425 -16.13 28.60 -17.99
C PHE A 425 -15.68 30.01 -17.60
N ARG A 426 -14.74 30.62 -18.34
CA ARG A 426 -14.26 32.00 -18.09
C ARG A 426 -15.33 33.08 -18.29
N THR A 427 -16.39 32.79 -19.03
CA THR A 427 -17.48 33.74 -19.32
C THR A 427 -18.74 33.51 -18.46
N MET A 428 -18.74 32.50 -17.58
CA MET A 428 -19.86 32.23 -16.66
C MET A 428 -19.83 33.14 -15.43
N SER A 429 -20.99 33.69 -15.06
CA SER A 429 -21.15 34.39 -13.79
C SER A 429 -21.13 33.42 -12.60
N PRO A 430 -20.71 33.83 -11.39
CA PRO A 430 -20.67 32.98 -10.20
C PRO A 430 -21.99 32.24 -9.90
N THR A 431 -23.12 32.87 -10.24
CA THR A 431 -24.47 32.33 -10.10
C THR A 431 -24.83 31.18 -11.05
N LYS A 432 -24.17 31.02 -12.21
CA LYS A 432 -24.45 29.94 -13.16
C LYS A 432 -23.69 28.64 -12.87
N ILE A 433 -22.68 28.68 -12.00
CA ILE A 433 -21.85 27.53 -11.62
C ILE A 433 -22.61 26.52 -10.73
N GLN A 434 -23.72 26.95 -10.12
CA GLN A 434 -24.63 26.08 -9.37
C GLN A 434 -25.16 24.88 -10.17
N GLY A 435 -25.26 24.98 -11.50
CA GLY A 435 -25.74 23.89 -12.37
C GLY A 435 -24.68 22.85 -12.75
N VAL A 436 -23.39 23.13 -12.51
CA VAL A 436 -22.26 22.21 -12.78
C VAL A 436 -22.00 21.27 -11.59
N ARG A 437 -22.69 21.50 -10.44
CA ARG A 437 -22.55 20.73 -9.19
C ARG A 437 -22.74 19.21 -9.37
N THR A 438 -23.43 18.73 -10.40
CA THR A 438 -23.89 17.33 -10.45
C THR A 438 -22.89 16.33 -11.04
N PRO A 439 -22.20 16.55 -12.19
CA PRO A 439 -21.35 15.48 -12.74
C PRO A 439 -19.90 15.47 -12.22
N PHE A 440 -19.34 16.65 -11.88
CA PHE A 440 -17.92 16.76 -11.55
C PHE A 440 -17.63 16.36 -10.10
N LEU A 441 -18.46 16.83 -9.16
CA LEU A 441 -18.31 16.56 -7.72
C LEU A 441 -18.71 15.13 -7.33
N GLU A 442 -19.66 14.50 -8.03
CA GLU A 442 -20.01 13.09 -7.77
C GLU A 442 -18.83 12.15 -8.04
N ASN A 443 -17.96 12.48 -8.99
CA ASN A 443 -16.74 11.70 -9.27
C ASN A 443 -15.56 12.04 -8.36
N THR A 444 -15.48 13.25 -7.78
CA THR A 444 -14.37 13.64 -6.90
C THR A 444 -14.62 13.36 -5.42
N ALA A 445 -15.89 13.37 -4.97
CA ALA A 445 -16.25 13.07 -3.58
C ALA A 445 -15.93 11.61 -3.19
N TYR A 446 -15.89 10.71 -4.17
CA TYR A 446 -15.55 9.29 -3.98
C TYR A 446 -14.10 9.03 -3.53
N GLU A 447 -13.21 10.02 -3.64
CA GLU A 447 -11.81 9.89 -3.19
C GLU A 447 -11.53 10.53 -1.82
N ILE A 448 -12.52 11.21 -1.21
CA ILE A 448 -12.34 12.00 0.03
C ILE A 448 -13.18 11.48 1.21
N THR A 449 -14.17 10.63 0.97
CA THR A 449 -14.84 9.81 2.01
C THR A 449 -14.31 8.40 2.01
#